data_AF-A0A2U3B8F0-F1
#
_entry.id   AF-A0A2U3B8F0-F1
#
_cell.length_a   1.000
_cell.length_b   1.000
_cell.length_c   1.000
_cell.angle_alpha   90.00
_cell.angle_beta   90.00
_cell.angle_gamma   90.00
#
_symmetry.space_group_name_H-M   'P 1'
#
loop_
_entity.id
_entity.type
_entity.pdbx_description
1 polymer ?
#
loop_
_entity_poly.entity_id
_entity_poly.type
_entity_poly.pdbx_seq_one_letter_code
_entity_poly.pdbx_strand_id
1 'polypeptide(L)'
;MKTKLDIKLSLNLMLWQAEPRNILETVRAYCPFISGGEVANRITELAVDINNMYQSNGSAKELDTKMLELKQLATGVSIEDAKMFGFIQDYSETLSLMPYFRGQILVDTLPEEELTSNE
;
A
#
# COMPACT_ATOMS: atom_id res chain seq x y z
N MET A 1 -7.57 -25.85 13.32
CA MET A 1 -6.36 -25.92 12.47
C MET A 1 -6.62 -25.02 11.27
N LYS A 2 -5.76 -24.02 10.99
CA LYS A 2 -5.95 -23.17 9.80
C LYS A 2 -5.66 -24.00 8.54
N THR A 3 -6.49 -23.88 7.51
CA THR A 3 -6.25 -24.51 6.22
C THR A 3 -5.10 -23.80 5.48
N LYS A 4 -4.52 -24.45 4.45
CA LYS A 4 -3.53 -23.80 3.58
C LYS A 4 -4.09 -22.54 2.91
N LEU A 5 -5.39 -22.52 2.63
CA LEU A 5 -6.09 -21.36 2.08
C LEU A 5 -6.16 -20.22 3.10
N ASP A 6 -6.54 -20.50 4.36
CA ASP A 6 -6.60 -19.49 5.42
C ASP A 6 -5.26 -18.83 5.68
N ILE A 7 -4.18 -19.61 5.62
CA ILE A 7 -2.81 -19.11 5.74
C ILE A 7 -2.48 -18.17 4.57
N LYS A 8 -2.78 -18.58 3.34
CA LYS A 8 -2.53 -17.75 2.15
C LYS A 8 -3.33 -16.45 2.18
N LEU A 9 -4.60 -16.49 2.57
CA LEU A 9 -5.45 -15.30 2.71
C LEU A 9 -4.93 -14.36 3.80
N SER A 10 -4.51 -14.90 4.95
CA SER A 10 -3.92 -14.10 6.03
C SER A 10 -2.64 -13.39 5.59
N LEU A 11 -1.79 -14.09 4.83
CA LEU A 11 -0.54 -13.55 4.31
C LEU A 11 -0.76 -12.48 3.23
N ASN A 12 -1.74 -12.69 2.34
CA ASN A 12 -2.15 -11.68 1.36
C ASN A 12 -2.68 -10.42 2.06
N LEU A 13 -3.56 -10.58 3.06
CA LEU A 13 -4.08 -9.46 3.85
C LEU A 13 -2.95 -8.65 4.50
N MET A 14 -2.00 -9.34 5.13
CA MET A 14 -0.84 -8.71 5.78
C MET A 14 -0.03 -7.85 4.80
N LEU A 15 0.24 -8.33 3.59
CA LEU A 15 0.92 -7.55 2.55
C LEU A 15 0.10 -6.37 2.05
N TRP A 16 -1.20 -6.55 1.83
CA TRP A 16 -2.07 -5.49 1.33
C TRP A 16 -2.28 -4.36 2.34
N GLN A 17 -2.22 -4.66 3.63
CA GLN A 17 -2.27 -3.68 4.72
C GLN A 17 -0.91 -3.07 5.08
N ALA A 18 0.19 -3.56 4.52
CA ALA A 18 1.50 -3.00 4.77
C ALA A 18 1.65 -1.59 4.18
N GLU A 19 2.43 -0.78 4.89
CA GLU A 19 2.77 0.59 4.60
C GLU A 19 4.26 0.69 4.23
N PRO A 20 4.71 1.77 3.56
CA PRO A 20 6.12 1.91 3.21
C PRO A 20 7.09 1.75 4.38
N ARG A 21 6.71 2.21 5.58
CA ARG A 21 7.55 2.15 6.80
C ARG A 21 7.82 0.75 7.32
N ASN A 22 6.96 -0.23 7.02
CA ASN A 22 7.06 -1.60 7.54
C ASN A 22 7.08 -2.67 6.45
N ILE A 23 7.16 -2.27 5.18
CA ILE A 23 7.07 -3.21 4.06
C ILE A 23 8.22 -4.21 4.04
N LEU A 24 9.43 -3.79 4.42
CA LEU A 24 10.61 -4.66 4.40
C LEU A 24 10.50 -5.77 5.46
N GLU A 25 10.03 -5.44 6.66
CA GLU A 25 9.78 -6.43 7.71
C GLU A 25 8.65 -7.39 7.31
N THR A 26 7.56 -6.84 6.77
CA THR A 26 6.41 -7.60 6.27
C THR A 26 6.83 -8.61 5.20
N VAL A 27 7.61 -8.16 4.21
CA VAL A 27 8.10 -9.01 3.12
C VAL A 27 9.01 -10.11 3.66
N ARG A 28 9.92 -9.81 4.58
CA ARG A 28 10.79 -10.83 5.19
C ARG A 28 10.00 -11.91 5.93
N ALA A 29 8.92 -11.54 6.60
CA ALA A 29 8.01 -12.50 7.25
C ALA A 29 7.19 -13.32 6.22
N TYR A 30 6.89 -12.73 5.06
CA TYR A 30 6.11 -13.35 3.99
C TYR A 30 6.93 -14.26 3.06
N CYS A 31 8.19 -13.90 2.75
CA CYS A 31 9.07 -14.60 1.81
C CYS A 31 9.19 -16.12 2.01
N PRO A 32 9.25 -16.67 3.24
CA PRO A 32 9.28 -18.13 3.47
C PRO A 32 8.09 -18.89 2.86
N PHE A 33 7.00 -18.20 2.54
CA PHE A 33 5.77 -18.78 2.01
C PHE A 33 5.65 -18.66 0.49
N ILE A 34 6.61 -18.00 -0.18
CA ILE A 34 6.63 -17.85 -1.64
C ILE A 34 7.48 -18.97 -2.25
N SER A 35 6.90 -19.73 -3.17
CA SER A 35 7.61 -20.79 -3.90
C SER A 35 8.35 -20.21 -5.10
N GLY A 36 9.55 -19.66 -4.90
CA GLY A 36 10.42 -19.29 -6.03
C GLY A 36 11.52 -18.31 -5.66
N GLY A 37 12.78 -18.73 -5.82
CA GLY A 37 13.95 -17.91 -5.46
C GLY A 37 14.01 -16.58 -6.23
N GLU A 38 13.72 -16.58 -7.53
CA GLU A 38 13.76 -15.36 -8.35
C GLU A 38 12.66 -14.36 -7.96
N VAL A 39 11.42 -14.84 -7.79
CA VAL A 39 10.29 -13.99 -7.39
C VAL A 39 10.50 -13.44 -5.98
N ALA A 40 10.96 -14.27 -5.04
CA ALA A 40 11.28 -13.84 -3.68
C ALA A 40 12.39 -12.79 -3.65
N ASN A 41 13.43 -12.95 -4.48
CA ASN A 41 14.51 -11.97 -4.60
C ASN A 41 13.97 -10.63 -5.12
N ARG A 42 13.20 -10.65 -6.22
CA ARG A 42 12.64 -9.43 -6.80
C ARG A 42 11.72 -8.68 -5.83
N ILE A 43 10.86 -9.39 -5.09
CA ILE A 43 10.01 -8.78 -4.07
C ILE A 43 10.85 -8.17 -2.94
N THR A 44 11.92 -8.86 -2.54
CA THR A 44 12.82 -8.37 -1.48
C THR A 44 13.58 -7.11 -1.92
N GLU A 45 14.11 -7.09 -3.15
CA GLU A 45 14.78 -5.92 -3.73
C GLU A 45 13.83 -4.72 -3.79
N LEU A 46 12.61 -4.92 -4.29
CA LEU A 46 11.61 -3.86 -4.34
C LEU A 46 11.23 -3.34 -2.94
N ALA A 47 11.16 -4.23 -1.95
CA ALA A 47 10.90 -3.83 -0.55
C ALA A 47 12.05 -2.99 0.03
N VAL A 48 13.30 -3.31 -0.31
CA VAL A 48 14.48 -2.54 0.09
C VAL A 48 14.45 -1.16 -0.57
N ASP A 49 14.15 -1.08 -1.86
CA ASP A 49 14.02 0.19 -2.59
C ASP A 49 12.96 1.09 -1.98
N ILE A 50 11.78 0.54 -1.69
CA ILE A 50 10.68 1.28 -1.05
C ILE A 50 11.10 1.79 0.31
N ASN A 51 11.74 0.95 1.13
CA ASN A 51 12.22 1.36 2.44
C ASN A 51 13.24 2.49 2.33
N ASN A 52 14.22 2.38 1.43
CA ASN A 52 15.22 3.42 1.23
C ASN A 52 14.59 4.74 0.78
N MET A 53 13.66 4.67 -0.17
CA MET A 53 12.93 5.84 -0.66
C MET A 53 12.07 6.47 0.43
N TYR A 54 11.44 5.67 1.29
CA TYR A 54 10.69 6.18 2.45
C TYR A 54 11.63 6.90 3.43
N GLN A 55 12.77 6.31 3.77
CA GLN A 55 13.76 6.92 4.68
C GLN A 55 14.40 8.19 4.11
N SER A 56 14.46 8.33 2.78
CA SER A 56 14.99 9.52 2.11
C SER A 56 13.92 10.56 1.74
N ASN A 57 12.70 10.45 2.27
CA ASN A 57 11.56 11.34 1.93
C ASN A 57 11.29 11.44 0.42
N GLY A 58 11.32 10.31 -0.28
CA GLY A 58 11.01 10.24 -1.70
C GLY A 58 9.56 10.61 -2.01
N SER A 59 9.27 10.75 -3.31
CA SER A 59 7.93 11.14 -3.78
C SER A 59 6.86 10.16 -3.31
N ALA A 60 5.80 10.68 -2.66
CA ALA A 60 4.66 9.88 -2.23
C ALA A 60 4.01 9.11 -3.38
N LYS A 61 3.92 9.73 -4.57
CA LYS A 61 3.37 9.08 -5.77
C LYS A 61 4.22 7.90 -6.24
N GLU A 62 5.55 8.02 -6.15
CA GLU A 62 6.48 6.94 -6.54
C GLU A 62 6.47 5.81 -5.51
N LEU A 63 6.39 6.15 -4.22
CA LEU A 63 6.16 5.21 -3.13
C LEU A 63 4.89 4.39 -3.35
N ASP A 64 3.76 5.04 -3.63
CA ASP A 64 2.48 4.38 -3.87
C ASP A 64 2.54 3.44 -5.08
N THR A 65 3.20 3.88 -6.16
CA THR A 65 3.35 3.08 -7.38
C THR A 65 4.17 1.81 -7.11
N LYS A 66 5.32 1.93 -6.43
CA LYS A 66 6.17 0.78 -6.10
C LYS A 66 5.52 -0.14 -5.06
N MET A 67 4.81 0.40 -4.07
CA MET A 67 4.05 -0.38 -3.11
C MET A 67 2.97 -1.22 -3.79
N LEU A 68 2.25 -0.63 -4.75
CA LEU A 68 1.26 -1.36 -5.52
C LEU A 68 1.89 -2.47 -6.36
N GLU A 69 2.98 -2.18 -7.08
CA GLU A 69 3.73 -3.18 -7.84
C GLU A 69 4.14 -4.35 -6.94
N LEU A 70 4.69 -4.06 -5.77
CA LEU A 70 5.12 -5.07 -4.81
C LEU A 70 3.95 -5.94 -4.35
N LYS A 71 2.82 -5.33 -3.96
CA LYS A 71 1.62 -6.05 -3.49
C LYS A 71 1.08 -6.98 -4.56
N GLN A 72 1.00 -6.52 -5.81
CA GLN A 72 0.53 -7.32 -6.93
C GLN A 72 1.51 -8.45 -7.27
N LEU A 73 2.82 -8.17 -7.31
CA LEU A 73 3.84 -9.18 -7.57
C LEU A 73 3.88 -10.27 -6.48
N ALA A 74 3.75 -9.87 -5.22
CA ALA A 74 3.86 -10.79 -4.09
C ALA A 74 2.63 -11.68 -3.92
N THR A 75 1.43 -11.16 -4.24
CA THR A 75 0.17 -11.87 -4.00
C THR A 75 -0.45 -12.46 -5.26
N GLY A 76 -0.09 -11.95 -6.45
CA GLY A 76 -0.76 -12.25 -7.71
C GLY A 76 -2.20 -11.70 -7.79
N VAL A 77 -2.57 -10.80 -6.88
CA VAL A 77 -3.92 -10.25 -6.74
C VAL A 77 -3.95 -8.84 -7.35
N SER A 78 -4.97 -8.53 -8.15
CA SER A 78 -5.20 -7.18 -8.68
C SER A 78 -5.75 -6.22 -7.60
N ILE A 79 -5.82 -4.92 -7.87
CA ILE A 79 -6.49 -3.98 -6.93
C ILE A 79 -7.96 -4.33 -6.78
N GLU A 80 -8.63 -4.66 -7.89
CA GLU A 80 -10.06 -4.98 -7.92
C GLU A 80 -10.36 -6.22 -7.09
N ASP A 81 -9.56 -7.27 -7.26
CA ASP A 81 -9.67 -8.48 -6.46
C ASP A 81 -9.35 -8.22 -4.98
N ALA A 82 -8.34 -7.39 -4.69
CA ALA A 82 -8.00 -7.03 -3.31
C ALA A 82 -9.14 -6.28 -2.61
N LYS A 83 -9.90 -5.45 -3.33
CA LYS A 83 -11.14 -4.84 -2.83
C LYS A 83 -12.23 -5.89 -2.61
N MET A 84 -12.46 -6.75 -3.59
CA MET A 84 -13.49 -7.80 -3.52
C MET A 84 -13.23 -8.78 -2.35
N PHE A 85 -11.98 -9.08 -2.07
CA PHE A 85 -11.57 -9.92 -0.94
C PHE A 85 -11.53 -9.18 0.41
N GLY A 86 -11.77 -7.86 0.42
CA GLY A 86 -11.73 -7.03 1.63
C GLY A 86 -10.33 -6.81 2.20
N PHE A 87 -9.28 -6.97 1.39
CA PHE A 87 -7.90 -6.71 1.80
C PHE A 87 -7.60 -5.22 1.91
N ILE A 88 -8.27 -4.42 1.09
CA ILE A 88 -8.26 -2.96 1.16
C ILE A 88 -9.70 -2.46 1.31
N GLN A 89 -9.86 -1.48 2.19
CA GLN A 89 -11.16 -0.90 2.45
C GLN A 89 -11.59 -0.06 1.25
N ASP A 90 -12.75 -0.36 0.69
CA ASP A 90 -13.28 0.38 -0.45
C ASP A 90 -14.00 1.64 0.04
N TYR A 91 -13.31 2.77 -0.07
CA TYR A 91 -13.87 4.08 0.23
C TYR A 91 -14.50 4.76 -0.99
N SER A 92 -14.67 4.07 -2.13
CA SER A 92 -15.21 4.68 -3.35
C SER A 92 -16.56 5.37 -3.15
N GLU A 93 -17.46 4.77 -2.36
CA GLU A 93 -18.75 5.36 -2.00
C GLU A 93 -18.57 6.58 -1.07
N THR A 94 -17.65 6.51 -0.11
CA THR A 94 -17.34 7.66 0.76
C THR A 94 -16.71 8.81 -0.04
N LEU A 95 -15.86 8.49 -1.03
CA LEU A 95 -15.21 9.46 -1.91
C LEU A 95 -16.17 10.03 -2.96
N SER A 96 -17.13 9.25 -3.46
CA SER A 96 -18.17 9.78 -4.37
C SER A 96 -19.09 10.78 -3.66
N LEU A 97 -19.25 10.62 -2.35
CA LEU A 97 -19.98 11.54 -1.47
C LEU A 97 -19.11 12.68 -0.92
N MET A 98 -17.78 12.68 -1.13
CA MET A 98 -16.90 13.76 -0.65
C MET A 98 -17.32 15.17 -1.10
N PRO A 99 -17.80 15.41 -2.34
CA PRO A 99 -18.29 16.74 -2.74
C PRO A 99 -19.48 17.21 -1.89
N TYR A 100 -20.37 16.29 -1.50
CA TYR A 100 -21.47 16.59 -0.59
C TYR A 100 -20.96 16.92 0.81
N PHE A 101 -19.99 16.16 1.32
CA PHE A 101 -19.39 16.41 2.64
C PHE A 101 -18.52 17.68 2.67
N ARG A 102 -17.79 18.03 1.60
CA ARG A 102 -17.03 19.28 1.49
C ARG A 102 -17.93 20.53 1.53
N GLY A 103 -19.18 20.42 1.08
CA GLY A 103 -20.16 21.50 1.18
C GLY A 103 -20.84 21.64 2.55
N GLN A 104 -20.78 20.59 3.38
CA GLN A 104 -21.45 20.51 4.69
C GLN A 104 -20.46 20.65 5.86
N ILE A 105 -19.23 20.19 5.65
CA ILE A 105 -18.11 20.34 6.58
C ILE A 105 -17.28 21.49 6.04
N LEU A 106 -17.30 22.63 6.74
CA LEU A 106 -16.28 23.66 6.60
C LEU A 106 -14.95 23.04 7.04
N VAL A 107 -14.35 22.25 6.15
CA VAL A 107 -12.93 21.93 6.27
C VAL A 107 -12.26 23.25 5.98
N ASP A 108 -11.71 23.90 7.02
CA ASP A 108 -10.78 25.00 6.85
C ASP A 108 -9.67 24.49 5.94
N THR A 109 -9.81 24.75 4.65
CA THR A 109 -8.73 24.62 3.70
C THR A 109 -7.64 25.54 4.22
N LEU A 110 -6.47 24.98 4.53
CA LEU A 110 -5.27 25.76 4.80
C LEU A 110 -5.23 26.89 3.76
N PRO A 111 -5.18 28.17 4.18
CA PRO A 111 -5.20 29.28 3.25
C PRO A 111 -4.05 29.11 2.25
N GLU A 112 -4.31 29.38 0.97
CA GLU A 112 -3.35 29.30 -0.15
C GLU A 112 -2.14 30.26 0.01
N GLU A 113 -1.98 30.92 1.16
CA GLU A 113 -0.93 31.89 1.45
C GLU A 113 0.24 31.30 2.25
N GLU A 114 0.80 30.16 1.84
CA GLU A 114 2.17 29.77 2.21
C GLU A 114 2.97 29.16 1.04
N LEU A 115 2.57 29.43 -0.21
CA LEU A 115 3.36 29.07 -1.42
C LEU A 115 4.19 30.24 -2.00
N THR A 116 4.25 31.36 -1.30
CA THR A 116 5.22 32.42 -1.60
C THR A 116 5.90 32.86 -0.32
N SER A 117 7.07 32.30 -0.05
CA SER A 117 8.21 32.97 0.60
C SER A 117 9.30 31.93 0.83
N ASN A 118 10.27 31.86 -0.09
CA ASN A 118 11.66 32.07 0.27
C ASN A 118 12.39 32.48 -1.01
N GLU A 119 13.01 33.65 -0.90
CA GLU A 119 13.81 34.37 -1.89
C GLU A 119 14.90 33.51 -2.55
#